data_AF-A0A3D8JWC8-F1
#
_entry.id   AF-A0A3D8JWC8-F1
#
_cell.length_a   1.000
_cell.length_b   1.000
_cell.length_c   1.000
_cell.angle_alpha   90.00
_cell.angle_beta   90.00
_cell.angle_gamma   90.00
#
_symmetry.space_group_name_H-M   'P 1'
#
loop_
_entity.id
_entity.type
_entity.pdbx_description
1 polymer ?
#
loop_
_entity_poly.entity_id
_entity_poly.type
_entity_poly.pdbx_seq_one_letter_code
_entity_poly.pdbx_strand_id
1 'polypeptide(L)'
;MGKLKNAAISETLRSPNRPTARRDAAPARSVEDGRGGAPRECPPRTNRGDTNRATLAKLERLQIVVTESGEIKTIAVRVPCGDQVAMIDTLRFTVSEQTFCKTAGRQLVGDDEFVCEASQVLTEIFGFGVTKDLQVKRDFYLSAWELGDAYGYVAIGGSSQRGTMLVNLTGHGCLAAKPGWEGRLYDFLSQTAGRPTITRVDLAHDCMEGEYTVDQADDWYDDGLFSCSGRAPSHEHRGDWRNPSGKGRSLYVGRRKNGKMCRVYEKGMEQGDETSPWVRFEVELRNDKRVIPLDVLLDPSGYFVGAYPCLRFFEQARTPQRVEVKRKAAEINVDASVKNIRISYGKYFAVLRPLIGDEALLEAITSTSGEWPERLKVPDYEVCESPVHQRATPCAFNDLDPSDDGWAEDAVFHPAMDYTGASNEVRKQREGAGHEGEQGHDGQRPDVR
;
A
#
# COMPACT_ATOMS: atom_id res chain seq x y z
N MET A 1 35.16 54.77 23.99
CA MET A 1 36.38 55.17 24.72
C MET A 1 36.20 54.72 26.17
N GLY A 2 37.01 53.77 26.65
CA GLY A 2 36.88 53.18 27.99
C GLY A 2 37.50 51.79 28.05
N LYS A 3 38.83 51.74 28.22
CA LYS A 3 39.65 50.53 28.41
C LYS A 3 39.77 50.20 29.91
N LEU A 4 40.26 48.97 30.18
CA LEU A 4 40.92 48.42 31.39
C LEU A 4 40.08 47.27 31.99
N LYS A 5 40.60 46.08 32.35
CA LYS A 5 41.94 45.46 32.26
C LYS A 5 41.78 43.97 32.68
N ASN A 6 42.73 43.16 32.21
CA ASN A 6 42.89 41.72 32.45
C ASN A 6 43.03 41.31 33.93
N ALA A 7 42.65 40.06 34.23
CA ALA A 7 43.39 39.21 35.17
C ALA A 7 43.34 37.75 34.69
N ALA A 8 44.51 37.22 34.37
CA ALA A 8 44.78 35.82 34.10
C ALA A 8 45.16 35.10 35.40
N ILE A 9 44.80 33.83 35.54
CA ILE A 9 45.48 32.88 36.44
C ILE A 9 45.68 31.59 35.65
N SER A 10 46.95 31.19 35.57
CA SER A 10 47.48 29.96 34.99
C SER A 10 47.58 28.83 36.03
N GLU A 11 48.03 27.66 35.56
CA GLU A 11 48.68 26.56 36.30
C GLU A 11 47.75 25.52 36.97
N THR A 12 47.92 24.19 36.87
CA THR A 12 48.93 23.31 36.23
C THR A 12 48.41 21.86 36.09
N LEU A 13 48.96 21.16 35.11
CA LEU A 13 49.05 19.70 34.85
C LEU A 13 48.79 18.70 36.01
N ARG A 14 48.10 17.59 35.68
CA ARG A 14 48.62 16.20 35.82
C ARG A 14 47.69 15.15 35.15
N SER A 15 48.22 14.47 34.12
CA SER A 15 47.92 13.05 33.79
C SER A 15 48.67 12.15 34.79
N PRO A 16 48.34 10.84 35.01
CA PRO A 16 48.03 9.84 33.97
C PRO A 16 47.03 8.71 34.35
N ASN A 17 46.53 7.96 33.37
CA ASN A 17 46.73 6.50 33.18
C ASN A 17 45.59 5.79 32.41
N ARG A 18 46.02 4.98 31.43
CA ARG A 18 45.27 3.91 30.75
C ARG A 18 44.70 2.89 31.75
N PRO A 19 43.67 2.14 31.33
CA PRO A 19 43.64 0.72 31.60
C PRO A 19 43.60 -0.12 30.32
N THR A 20 44.32 -1.23 30.43
CA THR A 20 44.59 -2.31 29.49
C THR A 20 43.39 -3.23 29.27
N ALA A 21 43.36 -3.81 28.07
CA ALA A 21 42.51 -4.93 27.67
C ALA A 21 42.57 -6.11 28.64
N ARG A 22 41.41 -6.73 28.90
CA ARG A 22 41.29 -8.11 29.39
C ARG A 22 40.39 -8.91 28.46
N ARG A 23 40.95 -10.06 28.04
CA ARG A 23 40.28 -11.19 27.42
C ARG A 23 39.61 -12.00 28.53
N ASP A 24 38.33 -12.34 28.36
CA ASP A 24 37.66 -13.44 29.04
C ASP A 24 36.95 -14.23 27.92
N ALA A 25 37.50 -15.36 27.47
CA ALA A 25 37.34 -16.72 28.02
C ALA A 25 35.91 -17.28 27.81
N ALA A 26 35.77 -18.12 26.77
CA ALA A 26 34.60 -18.94 26.49
C ALA A 26 34.44 -20.07 27.54
N PRO A 27 33.21 -20.49 27.89
CA PRO A 27 33.00 -21.75 28.58
C PRO A 27 32.71 -22.90 27.60
N ALA A 28 33.03 -24.09 28.09
CA ALA A 28 33.23 -25.33 27.37
C ALA A 28 31.93 -26.05 26.98
N ARG A 29 32.09 -26.91 25.97
CA ARG A 29 31.13 -27.94 25.56
C ARG A 29 30.99 -28.99 26.66
N SER A 30 29.75 -29.33 27.02
CA SER A 30 29.41 -30.59 27.68
C SER A 30 28.63 -31.47 26.70
N VAL A 31 29.07 -32.71 26.61
CA VAL A 31 28.49 -33.82 25.84
C VAL A 31 27.69 -34.65 26.83
N GLU A 32 26.39 -34.86 26.60
CA GLU A 32 25.67 -36.01 27.15
C GLU A 32 24.61 -36.51 26.16
N ASP A 33 24.67 -37.82 25.93
CA ASP A 33 23.73 -38.67 25.19
C ASP A 33 22.39 -38.79 25.92
N GLY A 34 21.28 -38.79 25.18
CA GLY A 34 19.96 -39.09 25.73
C GLY A 34 18.89 -39.24 24.66
N ARG A 35 18.62 -40.50 24.29
CA ARG A 35 17.55 -40.90 23.35
C ARG A 35 16.16 -40.50 23.89
N GLY A 36 15.38 -39.79 23.10
CA GLY A 36 13.96 -39.56 23.32
C GLY A 36 13.31 -38.96 22.08
N GLY A 37 12.45 -39.71 21.40
CA GLY A 37 11.76 -39.27 20.19
C GLY A 37 10.65 -38.26 20.49
N ALA A 38 10.59 -37.20 19.69
CA ALA A 38 9.54 -36.18 19.67
C ALA A 38 9.16 -35.88 18.20
N PRO A 39 7.92 -35.44 17.92
CA PRO A 39 7.30 -35.49 16.60
C PRO A 39 7.98 -34.53 15.61
N ARG A 40 7.93 -34.88 14.32
CA ARG A 40 8.53 -34.13 13.21
C ARG A 40 7.99 -32.70 13.17
N GLU A 41 8.76 -31.75 13.69
CA GLU A 41 8.55 -30.32 13.46
C GLU A 41 8.74 -30.01 11.97
N CYS A 42 7.75 -29.35 11.38
CA CYS A 42 7.91 -28.69 10.09
C CYS A 42 9.11 -27.72 10.16
N PRO A 43 9.92 -27.59 9.10
CA PRO A 43 11.04 -26.67 9.11
C PRO A 43 10.54 -25.24 9.40
N PRO A 44 11.31 -24.44 10.15
CA PRO A 44 10.90 -23.09 10.50
C PRO A 44 10.67 -22.27 9.23
N ARG A 45 9.53 -21.55 9.19
CA ARG A 45 9.28 -20.51 8.19
C ARG A 45 10.46 -19.54 8.23
N THR A 46 11.00 -19.26 7.05
CA THR A 46 12.27 -18.56 6.85
C THR A 46 12.41 -17.33 7.74
N ASN A 47 13.51 -17.24 8.48
CA ASN A 47 14.01 -16.01 9.09
C ASN A 47 14.35 -14.99 7.99
N ARG A 48 13.34 -14.31 7.43
CA ARG A 48 13.57 -13.06 6.71
C ARG A 48 13.74 -12.00 7.78
N GLY A 49 15.00 -11.75 8.12
CA GLY A 49 15.37 -10.73 9.08
C GLY A 49 14.68 -9.42 8.74
N ASP A 50 14.15 -8.79 9.78
CA ASP A 50 13.87 -7.36 9.78
C ASP A 50 15.20 -6.69 9.39
N THR A 51 15.37 -6.37 8.11
CA THR A 51 16.58 -5.71 7.65
C THR A 51 16.52 -4.33 8.29
N ASN A 52 17.43 -4.10 9.24
CA ASN A 52 17.53 -2.91 10.06
C ASN A 52 18.01 -1.70 9.21
N ARG A 53 17.30 -1.43 8.11
CA ARG A 53 17.49 -0.31 7.19
C ARG A 53 16.73 0.87 7.75
N ALA A 54 17.35 2.06 7.70
CA ALA A 54 16.76 3.27 8.22
C ALA A 54 15.44 3.60 7.51
N THR A 55 14.45 4.06 8.27
CA THR A 55 13.19 4.56 7.73
C THR A 55 13.44 5.83 6.90
N LEU A 56 12.98 5.85 5.64
CA LEU A 56 13.24 6.95 4.71
C LEU A 56 12.28 8.13 4.86
N ALA A 57 11.07 7.89 5.36
CA ALA A 57 10.10 8.92 5.69
C ALA A 57 9.19 8.47 6.83
N LYS A 58 8.79 9.41 7.68
CA LYS A 58 7.88 9.19 8.81
C LYS A 58 6.51 9.81 8.53
N LEU A 59 5.52 9.29 9.23
CA LEU A 59 4.19 9.88 9.24
C LEU A 59 4.17 11.07 10.20
N GLU A 60 3.72 12.22 9.72
CA GLU A 60 3.37 13.38 10.53
C GLU A 60 1.92 13.79 10.26
N ARG A 61 1.30 14.56 11.16
CA ARG A 61 -0.10 14.99 11.05
C ARG A 61 -0.20 16.49 11.03
N LEU A 62 -0.37 17.08 9.86
CA LEU A 62 -0.58 18.51 9.70
C LEU A 62 -2.03 18.89 9.95
N GLN A 63 -2.22 20.10 10.44
CA GLN A 63 -3.53 20.75 10.47
C GLN A 63 -3.53 21.80 9.37
N ILE A 64 -4.59 21.82 8.59
CA ILE A 64 -4.86 22.91 7.66
C ILE A 64 -6.24 23.48 7.94
N VAL A 65 -6.44 24.76 7.62
CA VAL A 65 -7.72 25.42 7.81
C VAL A 65 -8.44 25.45 6.46
N VAL A 66 -9.56 24.74 6.35
CA VAL A 66 -10.40 24.80 5.15
C VAL A 66 -11.22 26.08 5.20
N THR A 67 -10.82 27.07 4.41
CA THR A 67 -11.32 28.45 4.51
C THR A 67 -12.76 28.60 4.04
N GLU A 68 -13.21 27.82 3.04
CA GLU A 68 -14.59 27.87 2.55
C GLU A 68 -15.65 27.47 3.61
N SER A 69 -15.30 26.60 4.56
CA SER A 69 -16.20 26.12 5.63
C SER A 69 -15.79 26.57 7.04
N GLY A 70 -14.57 27.07 7.20
CA GLY A 70 -13.92 27.29 8.50
C GLY A 70 -13.64 26.00 9.27
N GLU A 71 -13.70 24.83 8.61
CA GLU A 71 -13.40 23.53 9.20
C GLU A 71 -11.89 23.30 9.23
N ILE A 72 -11.38 22.83 10.36
CA ILE A 72 -9.97 22.45 10.45
C ILE A 72 -9.86 20.99 10.05
N LYS A 73 -9.05 20.71 9.04
CA LYS A 73 -8.82 19.38 8.50
C LYS A 73 -7.44 18.91 8.95
N THR A 74 -7.39 17.77 9.64
CA THR A 74 -6.12 17.11 9.95
C THR A 74 -5.74 16.20 8.80
N ILE A 75 -4.56 16.42 8.24
CA ILE A 75 -4.03 15.68 7.09
C ILE A 75 -2.76 14.98 7.54
N ALA A 76 -2.76 13.66 7.39
CA ALA A 76 -1.53 12.91 7.52
C ALA A 76 -0.63 13.19 6.31
N VAL A 77 0.65 13.39 6.55
CA VAL A 77 1.68 13.61 5.53
C VAL A 77 2.89 12.73 5.80
N ARG A 78 3.58 12.34 4.74
CA ARG A 78 4.89 11.70 4.86
C ARG A 78 5.96 12.77 4.80
N VAL A 79 6.80 12.82 5.82
CA VAL A 79 7.95 13.74 5.89
C VAL A 79 9.24 12.92 5.74
N PRO A 80 10.13 13.28 4.79
CA PRO A 80 11.44 12.65 4.67
C PRO A 80 12.23 12.64 5.99
N CYS A 81 13.01 11.57 6.21
CA CYS A 81 13.80 11.35 7.42
C CYS A 81 15.28 11.13 7.11
N GLY A 82 16.13 11.35 8.11
CA GLY A 82 17.58 11.23 7.96
C GLY A 82 18.11 12.26 6.97
N ASP A 83 18.94 11.81 6.02
CA ASP A 83 19.52 12.66 4.97
C ASP A 83 18.65 12.72 3.69
N GLN A 84 17.39 12.29 3.78
CA GLN A 84 16.44 12.34 2.66
C GLN A 84 15.76 13.71 2.59
N VAL A 85 15.56 14.20 1.37
CA VAL A 85 14.75 15.38 1.04
C VAL A 85 13.49 15.00 0.26
N ALA A 86 13.44 13.84 -0.38
CA ALA A 86 12.25 13.41 -1.11
C ALA A 86 11.73 12.08 -0.58
N MET A 87 10.43 11.85 -0.75
CA MET A 87 9.75 10.60 -0.43
C MET A 87 9.05 10.00 -1.65
N ILE A 88 8.78 8.70 -1.59
CA ILE A 88 7.93 8.03 -2.58
C ILE A 88 6.46 8.37 -2.28
N ASP A 89 5.78 8.92 -3.28
CA ASP A 89 4.36 9.32 -3.23
C ASP A 89 3.47 8.48 -4.15
N THR A 90 4.04 7.63 -4.99
CA THR A 90 3.34 6.55 -5.71
C THR A 90 4.38 5.55 -6.18
N LEU A 91 4.04 4.26 -6.16
CA LEU A 91 4.89 3.21 -6.68
C LEU A 91 4.08 2.18 -7.46
N ARG A 92 4.56 1.81 -8.64
CA ARG A 92 4.01 0.72 -9.43
C ARG A 92 5.12 -0.20 -9.89
N PHE A 93 4.95 -1.48 -9.65
CA PHE A 93 5.90 -2.49 -10.09
C PHE A 93 5.19 -3.73 -10.60
N THR A 94 5.89 -4.51 -11.41
CA THR A 94 5.45 -5.83 -11.84
C THR A 94 6.47 -6.88 -11.40
N VAL A 95 5.97 -8.07 -11.11
CA VAL A 95 6.76 -9.27 -10.85
C VAL A 95 6.16 -10.44 -11.63
N SER A 96 6.94 -11.47 -11.94
CA SER A 96 6.41 -12.67 -12.57
C SER A 96 5.51 -13.43 -11.60
N GLU A 97 4.43 -14.03 -12.09
CA GLU A 97 3.54 -14.92 -11.31
C GLU A 97 4.32 -16.05 -10.62
N GLN A 98 5.39 -16.54 -11.25
CA GLN A 98 6.30 -17.55 -10.68
C GLN A 98 6.94 -17.12 -9.36
N THR A 99 6.99 -15.82 -9.07
CA THR A 99 7.39 -15.29 -7.77
C THR A 99 6.55 -15.88 -6.64
N PHE A 100 5.25 -15.98 -6.84
CA PHE A 100 4.32 -16.44 -5.82
C PHE A 100 4.29 -17.96 -5.69
N CYS A 101 4.53 -18.71 -6.78
CA CYS A 101 4.82 -20.14 -6.65
C CYS A 101 6.06 -20.39 -5.77
N LYS A 102 7.10 -19.56 -5.92
CA LYS A 102 8.32 -19.65 -5.13
C LYS A 102 8.09 -19.29 -3.66
N THR A 103 7.32 -18.25 -3.35
CA THR A 103 7.04 -17.88 -1.95
C THR A 103 6.09 -18.86 -1.27
N ALA A 104 5.10 -19.38 -1.99
CA ALA A 104 4.20 -20.42 -1.50
C ALA A 104 4.87 -21.80 -1.32
N GLY A 105 6.03 -22.02 -1.97
CA GLY A 105 6.73 -23.31 -1.97
C GLY A 105 6.00 -24.41 -2.73
N ARG A 106 5.02 -24.07 -3.57
CA ARG A 106 4.22 -25.00 -4.37
C ARG A 106 3.76 -24.33 -5.67
N GLN A 107 3.37 -25.13 -6.66
CA GLN A 107 2.74 -24.59 -7.86
C GLN A 107 1.35 -24.04 -7.52
N LEU A 108 1.10 -22.80 -7.95
CA LEU A 108 -0.21 -22.15 -7.91
C LEU A 108 -0.87 -22.26 -9.29
N VAL A 109 -2.19 -22.39 -9.34
CA VAL A 109 -2.94 -22.57 -10.60
C VAL A 109 -3.96 -21.45 -10.82
N GLY A 110 -4.82 -21.20 -9.84
CA GLY A 110 -5.87 -20.18 -9.96
C GLY A 110 -5.42 -18.76 -9.60
N ASP A 111 -6.04 -17.76 -10.23
CA ASP A 111 -5.81 -16.33 -9.92
C ASP A 111 -6.00 -16.04 -8.43
N ASP A 112 -7.02 -16.63 -7.79
CA ASP A 112 -7.29 -16.48 -6.35
C ASP A 112 -6.12 -16.98 -5.48
N GLU A 113 -5.45 -18.06 -5.90
CA GLU A 113 -4.28 -18.58 -5.17
C GLU A 113 -3.08 -17.64 -5.31
N PHE A 114 -2.84 -17.11 -6.51
CA PHE A 114 -1.80 -16.11 -6.75
C PHE A 114 -2.07 -14.84 -5.95
N VAL A 115 -3.31 -14.36 -5.94
CA VAL A 115 -3.75 -13.17 -5.21
C VAL A 115 -3.65 -13.39 -3.69
N CYS A 116 -4.02 -14.57 -3.19
CA CYS A 116 -3.90 -14.91 -1.78
C CYS A 116 -2.43 -14.92 -1.32
N GLU A 117 -1.55 -15.56 -2.08
CA GLU A 117 -0.11 -15.56 -1.79
C GLU A 117 0.50 -14.15 -1.89
N ALA A 118 0.12 -13.38 -2.92
CA ALA A 118 0.53 -11.99 -3.05
C ALA A 118 0.04 -11.16 -1.86
N SER A 119 -1.20 -11.37 -1.41
CA SER A 119 -1.77 -10.71 -0.23
C SER A 119 -0.92 -10.95 1.02
N GLN A 120 -0.48 -12.19 1.25
CA GLN A 120 0.39 -12.52 2.39
C GLN A 120 1.75 -11.81 2.30
N VAL A 121 2.43 -11.90 1.16
CA VAL A 121 3.73 -11.25 0.93
C VAL A 121 3.63 -9.73 1.08
N LEU A 122 2.58 -9.12 0.54
CA LEU A 122 2.38 -7.68 0.61
C LEU A 122 2.04 -7.21 2.04
N THR A 123 1.34 -8.02 2.84
CA THR A 123 1.13 -7.74 4.26
C THR A 123 2.45 -7.72 5.04
N GLU A 124 3.39 -8.63 4.75
CA GLU A 124 4.72 -8.60 5.38
C GLU A 124 5.50 -7.32 5.01
N ILE A 125 5.36 -6.84 3.77
CA ILE A 125 6.07 -5.66 3.27
C ILE A 125 5.41 -4.36 3.75
N PHE A 126 4.13 -4.17 3.46
CA PHE A 126 3.39 -2.93 3.67
C PHE A 126 2.59 -2.88 4.97
N GLY A 127 2.40 -4.01 5.66
CA GLY A 127 1.50 -4.12 6.81
C GLY A 127 0.05 -4.39 6.43
N PHE A 128 -0.31 -4.30 5.14
CA PHE A 128 -1.64 -4.62 4.61
C PHE A 128 -1.55 -5.41 3.30
N GLY A 129 -2.59 -6.18 3.02
CA GLY A 129 -2.66 -7.09 1.88
C GLY A 129 -3.85 -6.77 0.98
N VAL A 130 -4.15 -7.68 0.06
CA VAL A 130 -5.33 -7.59 -0.81
C VAL A 130 -6.59 -7.80 0.03
N THR A 131 -7.61 -6.96 -0.15
CA THR A 131 -8.86 -6.95 0.64
C THR A 131 -10.06 -7.46 -0.13
N LYS A 132 -10.26 -7.04 -1.39
CA LYS A 132 -11.41 -7.49 -2.19
C LYS A 132 -11.14 -7.54 -3.69
N ASP A 133 -11.90 -8.37 -4.40
CA ASP A 133 -11.96 -8.33 -5.87
C ASP A 133 -12.70 -7.06 -6.30
N LEU A 134 -12.13 -6.30 -7.23
CA LEU A 134 -12.80 -5.14 -7.81
C LEU A 134 -13.71 -5.52 -8.98
N GLN A 135 -13.62 -6.75 -9.48
CA GLN A 135 -14.40 -7.28 -10.61
C GLN A 135 -14.26 -6.44 -11.88
N VAL A 136 -13.08 -5.83 -12.09
CA VAL A 136 -12.78 -4.99 -13.24
C VAL A 136 -11.47 -5.39 -13.91
N LYS A 137 -11.41 -5.16 -15.22
CA LYS A 137 -10.15 -5.16 -15.98
C LYS A 137 -9.44 -3.83 -15.75
N ARG A 138 -8.12 -3.87 -15.54
CA ARG A 138 -7.33 -2.66 -15.29
C ARG A 138 -5.90 -2.81 -15.82
N ASP A 139 -5.34 -1.74 -16.39
CA ASP A 139 -3.99 -1.71 -16.94
C ASP A 139 -3.66 -2.90 -17.88
N PHE A 140 -4.65 -3.33 -18.68
CA PHE A 140 -4.57 -4.48 -19.61
C PHE A 140 -4.46 -5.87 -18.94
N TYR A 141 -4.66 -5.95 -17.63
CA TYR A 141 -4.87 -7.19 -16.89
C TYR A 141 -6.36 -7.57 -16.88
N LEU A 142 -6.65 -8.86 -16.66
CA LEU A 142 -8.02 -9.40 -16.73
C LEU A 142 -8.80 -9.22 -15.43
N SER A 143 -8.11 -9.22 -14.29
CA SER A 143 -8.68 -9.03 -12.97
C SER A 143 -7.84 -8.04 -12.18
N ALA A 144 -8.52 -7.28 -11.31
CA ALA A 144 -7.90 -6.31 -10.42
C ALA A 144 -8.53 -6.42 -9.04
N TRP A 145 -7.70 -6.34 -8.02
CA TRP A 145 -8.05 -6.53 -6.63
C TRP A 145 -7.58 -5.34 -5.81
N GLU A 146 -8.38 -4.91 -4.86
CA GLU A 146 -8.06 -3.80 -3.98
C GLU A 146 -6.93 -4.19 -3.02
N LEU A 147 -5.95 -3.30 -2.86
CA LEU A 147 -4.89 -3.44 -1.88
C LEU A 147 -5.18 -2.50 -0.70
N GLY A 148 -5.31 -3.06 0.50
CA GLY A 148 -5.74 -2.35 1.69
C GLY A 148 -7.11 -1.66 1.50
N ASP A 149 -7.28 -0.49 2.09
CA ASP A 149 -8.53 0.28 2.01
C ASP A 149 -8.42 1.33 0.91
N ALA A 150 -8.41 0.88 -0.34
CA ALA A 150 -8.10 1.70 -1.52
C ALA A 150 -6.68 2.32 -1.53
N TYR A 151 -5.76 1.74 -0.76
CA TYR A 151 -4.34 2.12 -0.75
C TYR A 151 -3.62 1.79 -2.05
N GLY A 152 -4.17 0.86 -2.81
CA GLY A 152 -3.64 0.45 -4.10
C GLY A 152 -4.51 -0.59 -4.78
N TYR A 153 -3.89 -1.31 -5.70
CA TYR A 153 -4.48 -2.50 -6.29
C TYR A 153 -3.41 -3.45 -6.79
N VAL A 154 -3.80 -4.72 -6.88
CA VAL A 154 -3.07 -5.78 -7.57
C VAL A 154 -3.84 -6.13 -8.84
N ALA A 155 -3.15 -6.44 -9.93
CA ALA A 155 -3.78 -6.88 -11.17
C ALA A 155 -3.04 -8.08 -11.77
N ILE A 156 -3.78 -9.08 -12.25
CA ILE A 156 -3.25 -10.35 -12.78
C ILE A 156 -4.02 -10.79 -14.04
N GLY A 157 -3.39 -11.66 -14.83
CA GLY A 157 -3.93 -12.22 -16.05
C GLY A 157 -3.75 -11.32 -17.27
N GLY A 158 -4.13 -11.84 -18.43
CA GLY A 158 -3.97 -11.16 -19.72
C GLY A 158 -2.72 -11.61 -20.46
N SER A 159 -2.91 -12.17 -21.66
CA SER A 159 -1.81 -12.76 -22.46
C SER A 159 -0.71 -11.76 -22.79
N SER A 160 -1.07 -10.49 -23.01
CA SER A 160 -0.14 -9.39 -23.27
C SER A 160 0.75 -9.04 -22.06
N GLN A 161 0.39 -9.49 -20.85
CA GLN A 161 1.13 -9.23 -19.60
C GLN A 161 2.20 -10.30 -19.31
N ARG A 162 2.26 -11.37 -20.12
CA ARG A 162 3.35 -12.36 -20.15
C ARG A 162 3.67 -12.97 -18.77
N GLY A 163 2.62 -13.40 -18.06
CA GLY A 163 2.71 -14.10 -16.77
C GLY A 163 3.30 -13.20 -15.66
N THR A 164 2.79 -11.97 -15.56
CA THR A 164 3.18 -11.03 -14.53
C THR A 164 1.98 -10.64 -13.70
N MET A 165 2.25 -10.17 -12.49
CA MET A 165 1.29 -9.48 -11.64
C MET A 165 1.79 -8.05 -11.46
N LEU A 166 0.87 -7.10 -11.54
CA LEU A 166 1.11 -5.69 -11.27
C LEU A 166 0.66 -5.36 -9.86
N VAL A 167 1.48 -4.60 -9.14
CA VAL A 167 1.14 -3.99 -7.85
C VAL A 167 1.27 -2.48 -7.99
N ASN A 168 0.21 -1.76 -7.64
CA ASN A 168 0.17 -0.31 -7.66
C ASN A 168 -0.16 0.22 -6.26
N LEU A 169 0.77 0.94 -5.65
CA LEU A 169 0.63 1.64 -4.38
C LEU A 169 0.44 3.13 -4.66
N THR A 170 -0.69 3.69 -4.22
CA THR A 170 -0.99 5.12 -4.36
C THR A 170 -0.27 5.97 -3.30
N GLY A 171 -0.39 7.29 -3.35
CA GLY A 171 0.12 8.16 -2.26
C GLY A 171 -0.53 7.89 -0.91
N HIS A 172 -1.83 7.61 -0.90
CA HIS A 172 -2.53 7.16 0.31
C HIS A 172 -1.97 5.83 0.83
N GLY A 173 -1.66 4.90 -0.08
CA GLY A 173 -1.03 3.63 0.30
C GLY A 173 0.41 3.76 0.79
N CYS A 174 1.20 4.64 0.18
CA CYS A 174 2.56 4.96 0.67
C CYS A 174 2.50 5.54 2.08
N LEU A 175 1.45 6.30 2.38
CA LEU A 175 1.20 6.91 3.68
C LEU A 175 0.74 5.90 4.73
N ALA A 176 -0.17 4.99 4.37
CA ALA A 176 -0.65 3.95 5.26
C ALA A 176 0.41 2.87 5.53
N ALA A 177 1.36 2.66 4.61
CA ALA A 177 2.29 1.53 4.69
C ALA A 177 3.19 1.58 5.93
N LYS A 178 3.38 0.41 6.53
CA LYS A 178 4.22 0.16 7.69
C LYS A 178 5.62 0.79 7.50
N PRO A 179 6.15 1.56 8.47
CA PRO A 179 7.45 2.20 8.36
C PRO A 179 8.57 1.25 7.91
N GLY A 180 9.46 1.73 7.04
CA GLY A 180 10.56 0.94 6.46
C GLY A 180 10.15 -0.03 5.36
N TRP A 181 8.93 0.09 4.81
CA TRP A 181 8.45 -0.77 3.72
C TRP A 181 9.34 -0.68 2.48
N GLU A 182 9.99 0.45 2.23
CA GLU A 182 10.84 0.63 1.04
C GLU A 182 12.02 -0.35 1.05
N GLY A 183 12.65 -0.52 2.22
CA GLY A 183 13.73 -1.48 2.42
C GLY A 183 13.25 -2.92 2.28
N ARG A 184 12.11 -3.27 2.91
CA ARG A 184 11.51 -4.60 2.79
C ARG A 184 11.13 -4.93 1.35
N LEU A 185 10.57 -3.97 0.63
CA LEU A 185 10.22 -4.14 -0.78
C LEU A 185 11.47 -4.29 -1.65
N TYR A 186 12.51 -3.48 -1.42
CA TYR A 186 13.79 -3.63 -2.12
C TYR A 186 14.36 -5.03 -1.94
N ASP A 187 14.40 -5.54 -0.72
CA ASP A 187 14.92 -6.88 -0.42
C ASP A 187 14.06 -7.97 -1.08
N PHE A 188 12.73 -7.83 -1.06
CA PHE A 188 11.83 -8.73 -1.79
C PHE A 188 12.08 -8.72 -3.30
N LEU A 189 12.11 -7.54 -3.92
CA LEU A 189 12.28 -7.40 -5.37
C LEU A 189 13.66 -7.87 -5.83
N SER A 190 14.72 -7.57 -5.08
CA SER A 190 16.10 -7.91 -5.46
C SER A 190 16.47 -9.37 -5.20
N GLN A 191 15.92 -10.01 -4.16
CA GLN A 191 16.37 -11.34 -3.71
C GLN A 191 15.35 -12.44 -4.01
N THR A 192 14.06 -12.09 -4.06
CA THR A 192 12.98 -13.09 -4.15
C THR A 192 12.27 -13.07 -5.49
N ALA A 193 11.86 -11.89 -5.94
CA ALA A 193 10.98 -11.72 -7.07
C ALA A 193 11.61 -12.16 -8.39
N GLY A 194 10.82 -12.83 -9.24
CA GLY A 194 11.17 -13.12 -10.61
C GLY A 194 10.81 -11.94 -11.52
N ARG A 195 11.74 -11.51 -12.40
CA ARG A 195 11.52 -10.43 -13.38
C ARG A 195 10.93 -9.13 -12.76
N PRO A 196 11.44 -8.62 -11.63
CA PRO A 196 10.93 -7.39 -11.04
C PRO A 196 11.13 -6.20 -11.99
N THR A 197 10.14 -5.32 -12.10
CA THR A 197 10.26 -4.08 -12.87
C THR A 197 9.45 -2.98 -12.20
N ILE A 198 10.09 -1.90 -11.77
CA ILE A 198 9.38 -0.67 -11.41
C ILE A 198 8.92 -0.01 -12.71
N THR A 199 7.60 0.09 -12.88
CA THR A 199 6.98 0.67 -14.08
C THR A 199 6.62 2.15 -13.87
N ARG A 200 6.40 2.57 -12.63
CA ARG A 200 6.23 3.96 -12.23
C ARG A 200 6.71 4.21 -10.81
N VAL A 201 7.33 5.36 -10.58
CA VAL A 201 7.56 5.92 -9.25
C VAL A 201 7.34 7.43 -9.30
N ASP A 202 6.65 7.95 -8.30
CA ASP A 202 6.47 9.39 -8.12
C ASP A 202 7.25 9.79 -6.86
N LEU A 203 8.16 10.74 -7.02
CA LEU A 203 9.04 11.26 -5.96
C LEU A 203 8.58 12.66 -5.61
N ALA A 204 8.32 12.94 -4.33
CA ALA A 204 7.79 14.21 -3.88
C ALA A 204 8.71 14.90 -2.87
N HIS A 205 8.68 16.23 -2.87
CA HIS A 205 9.21 17.09 -1.80
C HIS A 205 8.14 18.13 -1.45
N ASP A 206 7.88 18.30 -0.16
CA ASP A 206 6.92 19.28 0.35
C ASP A 206 7.65 20.49 0.92
N CYS A 207 7.46 21.65 0.28
CA CYS A 207 7.84 22.96 0.80
C CYS A 207 6.71 23.45 1.72
N MET A 208 6.73 23.05 2.99
CA MET A 208 5.63 23.31 3.93
C MET A 208 5.49 24.80 4.26
N GLU A 209 6.61 25.53 4.27
CA GLU A 209 6.67 26.95 4.66
C GLU A 209 6.90 27.86 3.44
N GLY A 210 6.73 27.34 2.23
CA GLY A 210 6.89 28.09 1.00
C GLY A 210 8.35 28.39 0.64
N GLU A 211 9.27 27.49 1.00
CA GLU A 211 10.71 27.56 0.68
C GLU A 211 10.96 27.80 -0.81
N TYR A 212 10.13 27.17 -1.65
CA TYR A 212 10.01 27.45 -3.07
C TYR A 212 8.54 27.47 -3.47
N THR A 213 8.18 28.43 -4.32
CA THR A 213 6.80 28.67 -4.76
C THR A 213 6.56 28.15 -6.17
N VAL A 214 5.29 28.09 -6.58
CA VAL A 214 4.91 27.78 -7.97
C VAL A 214 5.43 28.84 -8.95
N ASP A 215 5.41 30.12 -8.58
CA ASP A 215 5.97 31.21 -9.38
C ASP A 215 7.47 31.04 -9.58
N GLN A 216 8.20 30.72 -8.51
CA GLN A 216 9.65 30.47 -8.59
C GLN A 216 9.99 29.30 -9.51
N ALA A 217 9.15 28.26 -9.53
CA ALA A 217 9.29 27.13 -10.45
C ALA A 217 8.99 27.52 -11.91
N ASP A 218 8.09 28.47 -12.15
CA ASP A 218 7.83 29.00 -13.48
C ASP A 218 9.03 29.80 -14.00
N ASP A 219 9.61 30.66 -13.16
CA ASP A 219 10.85 31.38 -13.48
C ASP A 219 12.01 30.41 -13.81
N TRP A 220 12.16 29.33 -13.03
CA TRP A 220 13.17 28.30 -13.32
C TRP A 220 12.97 27.59 -14.66
N TYR A 221 11.73 27.54 -15.16
CA TYR A 221 11.47 27.03 -16.51
C TYR A 221 12.03 27.98 -17.57
N ASP A 222 11.80 29.27 -17.43
CA ASP A 222 12.32 30.31 -18.33
C ASP A 222 13.86 30.40 -18.28
N ASP A 223 14.45 30.19 -17.11
CA ASP A 223 15.91 30.05 -16.93
C ASP A 223 16.49 28.75 -17.52
N GLY A 224 15.65 27.86 -18.05
CA GLY A 224 16.05 26.59 -18.66
C GLY A 224 16.47 25.51 -17.66
N LEU A 225 16.21 25.68 -16.36
CA LEU A 225 16.63 24.77 -15.29
C LEU A 225 15.82 23.46 -15.23
N PHE A 226 14.77 23.33 -16.04
CA PHE A 226 14.09 22.06 -16.29
C PHE A 226 14.63 21.31 -17.53
N SER A 227 15.62 21.86 -18.23
CA SER A 227 16.21 21.19 -19.38
C SER A 227 17.40 20.33 -18.97
N CYS A 228 17.24 19.01 -19.05
CA CYS A 228 18.36 18.06 -18.86
C CYS A 228 19.17 17.82 -20.15
N SER A 229 18.76 18.44 -21.25
CA SER A 229 19.36 18.28 -22.59
C SER A 229 19.29 19.62 -23.34
N GLY A 230 19.73 19.66 -24.61
CA GLY A 230 19.66 20.88 -25.41
C GLY A 230 18.24 21.37 -25.76
N ARG A 231 17.19 20.59 -25.47
CA ARG A 231 15.79 20.96 -25.78
C ARG A 231 14.95 21.06 -24.50
N ALA A 232 14.33 22.22 -24.31
CA ALA A 232 13.41 22.45 -23.21
C ALA A 232 12.20 21.48 -23.26
N PRO A 233 11.78 20.92 -22.11
CA PRO A 233 10.55 20.13 -22.03
C PRO A 233 9.33 21.02 -22.29
N SER A 234 8.17 20.44 -22.63
CA SER A 234 6.93 21.23 -22.67
C SER A 234 6.51 21.68 -21.27
N HIS A 235 5.85 22.82 -21.15
CA HIS A 235 5.19 23.24 -19.92
C HIS A 235 3.67 23.41 -20.13
N GLU A 236 2.91 23.39 -19.04
CA GLU A 236 1.47 23.65 -19.01
C GLU A 236 1.08 24.26 -17.65
N HIS A 237 0.42 25.40 -17.68
CA HIS A 237 -0.20 26.04 -16.51
C HIS A 237 -1.62 25.47 -16.30
N ARG A 238 -1.89 24.95 -15.10
CA ARG A 238 -3.23 24.51 -14.68
C ARG A 238 -3.68 25.24 -13.40
N GLY A 239 -4.98 25.48 -13.29
CA GLY A 239 -5.55 26.23 -12.18
C GLY A 239 -5.57 27.74 -12.45
N ASP A 240 -5.69 28.52 -11.39
CA ASP A 240 -6.11 29.93 -11.47
C ASP A 240 -4.94 30.91 -11.61
N TRP A 241 -4.11 30.72 -12.64
CA TRP A 241 -2.91 31.54 -12.88
C TRP A 241 -3.22 33.01 -13.17
N ARG A 242 -4.36 33.29 -13.82
CA ARG A 242 -4.72 34.66 -14.23
C ARG A 242 -5.51 35.41 -13.15
N ASN A 243 -6.39 34.70 -12.45
CA ASN A 243 -7.31 35.25 -11.46
C ASN A 243 -7.33 34.33 -10.22
N PRO A 244 -6.33 34.44 -9.32
CA PRO A 244 -6.21 33.53 -8.18
C PRO A 244 -7.49 33.49 -7.34
N SER A 245 -8.14 32.33 -7.25
CA SER A 245 -9.40 32.14 -6.49
C SER A 245 -9.22 31.35 -5.19
N GLY A 246 -7.98 31.01 -4.82
CA GLY A 246 -7.67 30.18 -3.66
C GLY A 246 -7.70 28.66 -3.94
N LYS A 247 -8.11 28.24 -5.14
CA LYS A 247 -8.12 26.81 -5.56
C LYS A 247 -6.75 26.22 -5.89
N GLY A 248 -5.71 27.05 -5.87
CA GLY A 248 -4.35 26.65 -6.20
C GLY A 248 -4.01 26.64 -7.69
N ARG A 249 -2.71 26.69 -7.93
CA ARG A 249 -2.05 26.66 -9.23
C ARG A 249 -1.16 25.44 -9.33
N SER A 250 -0.94 24.99 -10.56
CA SER A 250 -0.05 23.88 -10.86
C SER A 250 0.71 24.14 -12.14
N LEU A 251 2.03 23.98 -12.08
CA LEU A 251 2.93 23.97 -13.22
C LEU A 251 3.27 22.52 -13.57
N TYR A 252 3.00 22.12 -14.80
CA TYR A 252 3.35 20.80 -15.34
C TYR A 252 4.51 20.96 -16.30
N VAL A 253 5.63 20.28 -16.06
CA VAL A 253 6.81 20.31 -16.93
C VAL A 253 7.14 18.90 -17.42
N GLY A 254 7.25 18.73 -18.74
CA GLY A 254 7.40 17.43 -19.40
C GLY A 254 6.06 16.82 -19.79
N ARG A 255 6.06 15.52 -20.16
CA ARG A 255 4.84 14.79 -20.55
C ARG A 255 4.92 13.35 -20.09
N ARG A 256 3.81 12.83 -19.55
CA ARG A 256 3.68 11.41 -19.16
C ARG A 256 4.08 10.43 -20.25
N LYS A 257 3.69 10.69 -21.51
CA LYS A 257 4.03 9.86 -22.67
C LYS A 257 5.54 9.70 -22.94
N ASN A 258 6.36 10.61 -22.39
CA ASN A 258 7.81 10.57 -22.52
C ASN A 258 8.49 9.91 -21.32
N GLY A 259 7.71 9.45 -20.33
CA GLY A 259 8.18 8.77 -19.13
C GLY A 259 8.75 9.67 -18.03
N LYS A 260 8.75 11.00 -18.21
CA LYS A 260 9.17 11.97 -17.17
C LYS A 260 8.23 13.17 -17.16
N MET A 261 7.75 13.54 -15.99
CA MET A 261 6.98 14.76 -15.79
C MET A 261 7.22 15.31 -14.38
N CYS A 262 7.45 16.61 -14.24
CA CYS A 262 7.42 17.31 -12.96
C CYS A 262 6.08 18.03 -12.82
N ARG A 263 5.50 18.02 -11.62
CA ARG A 263 4.35 18.81 -11.20
C ARG A 263 4.78 19.63 -10.00
N VAL A 264 4.60 20.94 -10.08
CA VAL A 264 4.80 21.85 -8.96
C VAL A 264 3.47 22.51 -8.68
N TYR A 265 2.92 22.35 -7.48
CA TYR A 265 1.58 22.81 -7.20
C TYR A 265 1.35 23.19 -5.74
N GLU A 266 0.40 24.10 -5.51
CA GLU A 266 -0.01 24.57 -4.18
C GLU A 266 -0.82 23.48 -3.46
N LYS A 267 -0.13 22.58 -2.76
CA LYS A 267 -0.70 21.40 -2.10
C LYS A 267 -1.63 21.77 -0.95
N GLY A 268 -1.31 22.80 -0.19
CA GLY A 268 -2.19 23.26 0.89
C GLY A 268 -3.55 23.74 0.37
N MET A 269 -3.56 24.46 -0.76
CA MET A 269 -4.77 24.90 -1.45
C MET A 269 -5.55 23.71 -2.04
N GLU A 270 -4.86 22.73 -2.65
CA GLU A 270 -5.48 21.47 -3.11
C GLU A 270 -6.21 20.75 -1.96
N GLN A 271 -5.68 20.87 -0.75
CA GLN A 271 -6.24 20.24 0.43
C GLN A 271 -7.36 21.07 1.11
N GLY A 272 -7.55 22.31 0.68
CA GLY A 272 -8.65 23.20 1.07
C GLY A 272 -8.24 24.48 1.81
N ASP A 273 -6.94 24.69 2.07
CA ASP A 273 -6.43 25.90 2.72
C ASP A 273 -5.93 26.91 1.68
N GLU A 274 -6.80 27.86 1.34
CA GLU A 274 -6.55 28.90 0.32
C GLU A 274 -5.35 29.81 0.65
N THR A 275 -4.90 29.84 1.90
CA THR A 275 -3.80 30.72 2.35
C THR A 275 -2.51 29.96 2.61
N SER A 276 -2.52 28.65 2.44
CA SER A 276 -1.38 27.81 2.77
C SER A 276 -0.18 28.10 1.86
N PRO A 277 1.02 28.30 2.43
CA PRO A 277 2.25 28.41 1.65
C PRO A 277 2.74 27.04 1.14
N TRP A 278 2.07 25.95 1.48
CA TRP A 278 2.51 24.60 1.19
C TRP A 278 2.47 24.30 -0.32
N VAL A 279 3.66 24.14 -0.91
CA VAL A 279 3.87 23.73 -2.29
C VAL A 279 4.51 22.35 -2.36
N ARG A 280 4.03 21.47 -3.24
CA ARG A 280 4.64 20.16 -3.51
C ARG A 280 5.31 20.16 -4.88
N PHE A 281 6.55 19.68 -4.90
CA PHE A 281 7.27 19.31 -6.11
C PHE A 281 7.21 17.79 -6.28
N GLU A 282 6.64 17.30 -7.37
CA GLU A 282 6.44 15.87 -7.63
C GLU A 282 7.05 15.49 -8.99
N VAL A 283 7.92 14.50 -9.03
CA VAL A 283 8.53 13.95 -10.24
C VAL A 283 7.95 12.57 -10.51
N GLU A 284 7.13 12.45 -11.55
CA GLU A 284 6.63 11.18 -12.10
C GLU A 284 7.68 10.60 -13.06
N LEU A 285 8.18 9.41 -12.73
CA LEU A 285 9.03 8.59 -13.59
C LEU A 285 8.27 7.35 -14.00
N ARG A 286 8.14 7.11 -15.30
CA ARG A 286 7.64 5.85 -15.86
C ARG A 286 8.75 5.15 -16.63
N ASN A 287 8.68 3.84 -16.74
CA ASN A 287 9.65 3.03 -17.49
C ASN A 287 9.52 3.17 -19.03
N ASP A 288 8.74 4.15 -19.52
CA ASP A 288 8.72 4.50 -20.93
C ASP A 288 10.13 4.93 -21.37
N LYS A 289 10.75 4.11 -22.24
CA LYS A 289 12.09 4.34 -22.81
C LYS A 289 13.22 4.40 -21.77
N ARG A 290 13.00 3.88 -20.57
CA ARG A 290 14.02 3.83 -19.50
C ARG A 290 13.79 2.66 -18.57
N VAL A 291 14.84 2.27 -17.86
CA VAL A 291 14.74 1.40 -16.69
C VAL A 291 14.72 2.29 -15.46
N ILE A 292 13.81 2.02 -14.52
CA ILE A 292 13.82 2.62 -13.18
C ILE A 292 14.56 1.63 -12.26
N PRO A 293 15.75 1.97 -11.76
CA PRO A 293 16.51 1.08 -10.89
C PRO A 293 15.78 0.82 -9.57
N LEU A 294 15.92 -0.37 -9.00
CA LEU A 294 15.35 -0.70 -7.69
C LEU A 294 15.92 0.19 -6.57
N ASP A 295 17.14 0.70 -6.74
CA ASP A 295 17.81 1.60 -5.79
C ASP A 295 17.04 2.89 -5.51
N VAL A 296 16.05 3.25 -6.34
CA VAL A 296 15.13 4.36 -6.04
C VAL A 296 14.34 4.13 -4.75
N LEU A 297 14.17 2.88 -4.33
CA LEU A 297 13.58 2.50 -3.04
C LEU A 297 14.52 2.76 -1.86
N LEU A 298 15.83 2.91 -2.11
CA LEU A 298 16.84 3.13 -1.07
C LEU A 298 17.30 4.58 -1.00
N ASP A 299 17.33 5.28 -2.14
CA ASP A 299 17.72 6.69 -2.23
C ASP A 299 16.75 7.51 -3.09
N PRO A 300 15.47 7.65 -2.69
CA PRO A 300 14.50 8.45 -3.45
C PRO A 300 14.96 9.90 -3.66
N SER A 301 15.71 10.46 -2.71
CA SER A 301 16.25 11.81 -2.79
C SER A 301 17.26 12.00 -3.91
N GLY A 302 18.22 11.07 -4.07
CA GLY A 302 19.19 11.15 -5.17
C GLY A 302 18.53 11.16 -6.54
N TYR A 303 17.50 10.33 -6.74
CA TYR A 303 16.73 10.31 -7.98
C TYR A 303 15.86 11.57 -8.17
N PHE A 304 15.34 12.15 -7.09
CA PHE A 304 14.58 13.40 -7.14
C PHE A 304 15.46 14.59 -7.55
N VAL A 305 16.56 14.84 -6.84
CA VAL A 305 17.46 15.97 -7.14
C VAL A 305 18.18 15.79 -8.49
N GLY A 306 18.39 14.55 -8.91
CA GLY A 306 18.94 14.21 -10.22
C GLY A 306 17.96 14.35 -11.39
N ALA A 307 16.65 14.53 -11.12
CA ALA A 307 15.65 14.51 -12.19
C ALA A 307 15.66 15.78 -13.05
N TYR A 308 15.93 16.95 -12.46
CA TYR A 308 16.03 18.25 -13.14
C TYR A 308 17.07 19.14 -12.45
N PRO A 309 17.82 19.99 -13.19
CA PRO A 309 18.79 20.92 -12.60
C PRO A 309 18.24 21.79 -11.45
N CYS A 310 17.02 22.34 -11.59
CA CYS A 310 16.38 23.13 -10.52
C CYS A 310 16.20 22.35 -9.22
N LEU A 311 16.03 21.02 -9.27
CA LEU A 311 15.81 20.21 -8.07
C LEU A 311 17.08 20.02 -7.24
N ARG A 312 18.26 20.41 -7.74
CA ARG A 312 19.50 20.43 -6.95
C ARG A 312 19.49 21.48 -5.85
N PHE A 313 18.65 22.51 -5.95
CA PHE A 313 18.51 23.50 -4.88
C PHE A 313 17.98 22.88 -3.58
N PHE A 314 17.33 21.72 -3.65
CA PHE A 314 16.90 20.95 -2.49
C PHE A 314 18.02 20.13 -1.83
N GLU A 315 19.19 19.95 -2.46
CA GLU A 315 20.31 19.21 -1.82
C GLU A 315 20.77 19.87 -0.52
N GLN A 316 20.69 21.21 -0.44
CA GLN A 316 21.02 21.97 0.76
C GLN A 316 19.99 21.77 1.89
N ALA A 317 18.77 21.33 1.56
CA ALA A 317 17.72 21.00 2.51
C ALA A 317 17.87 19.61 3.15
N ARG A 318 18.94 18.85 2.84
CA ARG A 318 19.28 17.58 3.53
C ARG A 318 19.54 17.75 5.05
N THR A 319 19.56 18.98 5.55
CA THR A 319 19.60 19.28 6.99
C THR A 319 18.18 19.15 7.54
N PRO A 320 17.92 18.31 8.56
CA PRO A 320 16.57 18.03 9.02
C PRO A 320 15.91 19.29 9.56
N GLN A 321 15.02 19.89 8.77
CA GLN A 321 14.09 20.88 9.29
C GLN A 321 13.07 20.12 10.14
N ARG A 322 13.13 20.32 11.45
CA ARG A 322 12.02 19.94 12.33
C ARG A 322 10.84 20.81 11.94
N VAL A 323 9.89 20.24 11.22
CA VAL A 323 8.55 20.84 11.11
C VAL A 323 7.96 20.78 12.52
N GLU A 324 7.81 21.93 13.18
CA GLU A 324 7.04 22.01 14.43
C GLU A 324 5.55 21.86 14.11
N VAL A 325 5.15 20.61 13.90
CA VAL A 325 3.76 20.27 13.68
C VAL A 325 2.98 20.46 15.00
N LYS A 326 2.12 21.48 15.03
CA LYS A 326 1.30 21.80 16.21
C LYS A 326 0.35 20.63 16.52
N ARG A 327 0.61 19.91 17.61
CA ARG A 327 -0.14 18.73 18.11
C ARG A 327 -1.63 18.94 18.49
N LYS A 328 -2.20 20.14 18.35
CA LYS A 328 -3.57 20.50 18.81
C LYS A 328 -4.75 19.78 18.10
N ALA A 329 -4.51 18.79 17.25
CA ALA A 329 -5.43 18.40 16.15
C ALA A 329 -6.51 17.39 16.52
N ALA A 330 -6.18 16.44 17.41
CA ALA A 330 -7.13 15.41 17.83
C ALA A 330 -8.35 16.03 18.52
N GLU A 331 -8.16 17.12 19.26
CA GLU A 331 -9.22 17.90 19.89
C GLU A 331 -10.11 18.61 18.86
N ILE A 332 -9.53 19.11 17.76
CA ILE A 332 -10.24 19.93 16.78
C ILE A 332 -11.15 19.11 15.83
N ASN A 333 -10.73 17.92 15.41
CA ASN A 333 -11.59 17.04 14.59
C ASN A 333 -12.82 16.55 15.39
N VAL A 334 -12.66 16.37 16.70
CA VAL A 334 -13.77 16.09 17.61
C VAL A 334 -14.70 17.29 17.69
N ASP A 335 -14.16 18.51 17.86
CA ASP A 335 -14.97 19.73 17.91
C ASP A 335 -15.78 19.98 16.63
N ALA A 336 -15.18 19.78 15.46
CA ALA A 336 -15.87 19.89 14.17
C ALA A 336 -16.95 18.82 14.01
N SER A 337 -16.69 17.59 14.46
CA SER A 337 -17.68 16.50 14.48
C SER A 337 -18.84 16.81 15.41
N VAL A 338 -18.56 17.28 16.62
CA VAL A 338 -19.58 17.73 17.58
C VAL A 338 -20.38 18.90 17.02
N LYS A 339 -19.74 19.87 16.36
CA LYS A 339 -20.41 21.00 15.70
C LYS A 339 -21.35 20.54 14.59
N ASN A 340 -20.91 19.62 13.73
CA ASN A 340 -21.75 19.06 12.66
C ASN A 340 -22.94 18.26 13.24
N ILE A 341 -22.71 17.46 14.27
CA ILE A 341 -23.80 16.76 14.99
C ILE A 341 -24.80 17.77 15.55
N ARG A 342 -24.31 18.84 16.19
CA ARG A 342 -25.15 19.91 16.75
C ARG A 342 -25.97 20.62 15.67
N ILE A 343 -25.40 20.95 14.52
CA ILE A 343 -26.09 21.66 13.44
C ILE A 343 -27.12 20.74 12.77
N SER A 344 -26.71 19.55 12.35
CA SER A 344 -27.53 18.64 11.56
C SER A 344 -28.60 17.95 12.41
N TYR A 345 -28.26 17.57 13.64
CA TYR A 345 -29.11 16.70 14.46
C TYR A 345 -29.51 17.31 15.81
N GLY A 346 -28.93 18.45 16.23
CA GLY A 346 -29.15 19.00 17.57
C GLY A 346 -30.62 19.32 17.91
N LYS A 347 -31.45 19.66 16.91
CA LYS A 347 -32.90 19.85 17.10
C LYS A 347 -33.60 18.55 17.54
N TYR A 348 -33.17 17.40 17.02
CA TYR A 348 -33.71 16.10 17.41
C TYR A 348 -33.30 15.75 18.84
N PHE A 349 -32.04 16.00 19.22
CA PHE A 349 -31.58 15.79 20.60
C PHE A 349 -32.39 16.63 21.60
N ALA A 350 -32.75 17.86 21.26
CA ALA A 350 -33.56 18.71 22.15
C ALA A 350 -34.96 18.14 22.44
N VAL A 351 -35.54 17.40 21.50
CA VAL A 351 -36.88 16.78 21.63
C VAL A 351 -36.78 15.38 22.23
N LEU A 352 -35.83 14.57 21.78
CA LEU A 352 -35.74 13.16 22.14
C LEU A 352 -35.17 12.95 23.54
N ARG A 353 -34.19 13.77 23.94
CA ARG A 353 -33.49 13.61 25.22
C ARG A 353 -34.43 13.63 26.44
N PRO A 354 -35.41 14.56 26.57
CA PRO A 354 -36.41 14.51 27.65
C PRO A 354 -37.42 13.37 27.56
N LEU A 355 -37.64 12.80 26.36
CA LEU A 355 -38.67 11.79 26.13
C LEU A 355 -38.21 10.37 26.43
N ILE A 356 -36.98 10.03 26.02
CA ILE A 356 -36.43 8.67 26.15
C ILE A 356 -35.24 8.58 27.12
N GLY A 357 -34.72 9.71 27.60
CA GLY A 357 -33.57 9.75 28.49
C GLY A 357 -32.23 9.61 27.76
N ASP A 358 -31.16 10.07 28.43
CA ASP A 358 -29.83 10.23 27.84
C ASP A 358 -29.22 8.89 27.38
N GLU A 359 -29.22 7.87 28.25
CA GLU A 359 -28.60 6.56 27.97
C GLU A 359 -29.28 5.84 26.79
N ALA A 360 -30.60 5.73 26.82
CA ALA A 360 -31.35 5.04 25.77
C ALA A 360 -31.25 5.77 24.42
N LEU A 361 -31.17 7.10 24.41
CA LEU A 361 -30.95 7.87 23.19
C LEU A 361 -29.56 7.60 22.61
N LEU A 362 -28.50 7.62 23.44
CA LEU A 362 -27.14 7.37 22.99
C LEU A 362 -26.97 5.96 22.45
N GLU A 363 -27.56 4.95 23.10
CA GLU A 363 -27.57 3.57 22.62
C GLU A 363 -28.28 3.44 21.27
N ALA A 364 -29.41 4.14 21.08
CA ALA A 364 -30.20 4.07 19.85
C ALA A 364 -29.53 4.74 18.63
N ILE A 365 -28.72 5.77 18.82
CA ILE A 365 -28.10 6.53 17.71
C ILE A 365 -26.65 6.13 17.43
N THR A 366 -26.00 5.45 18.37
CA THR A 366 -24.63 4.97 18.17
C THR A 366 -24.64 3.82 17.18
N SER A 367 -23.85 3.94 16.11
CA SER A 367 -23.76 2.88 15.11
C SER A 367 -23.23 1.59 15.74
N THR A 368 -23.90 0.47 15.46
CA THR A 368 -23.45 -0.86 15.85
C THR A 368 -22.35 -1.42 14.94
N SER A 369 -22.01 -0.72 13.84
CA SER A 369 -21.00 -1.18 12.88
C SER A 369 -19.57 -1.19 13.46
N GLY A 370 -19.29 -0.41 14.50
CA GLY A 370 -17.93 -0.25 15.04
C GLY A 370 -16.96 0.50 14.11
N GLU A 371 -17.44 0.97 12.96
CA GLU A 371 -16.64 1.62 11.94
C GLU A 371 -16.44 3.11 12.24
N TRP A 372 -15.24 3.61 11.94
CA TRP A 372 -14.94 5.03 12.04
C TRP A 372 -15.57 5.79 10.87
N PRO A 373 -16.12 7.01 11.08
CA PRO A 373 -16.55 7.87 9.97
C PRO A 373 -15.41 8.09 8.98
N GLU A 374 -15.69 7.96 7.68
CA GLU A 374 -14.67 8.03 6.61
C GLU A 374 -13.77 9.27 6.72
N ARG A 375 -14.34 10.43 7.05
CA ARG A 375 -13.63 11.71 7.25
C ARG A 375 -12.66 11.75 8.44
N LEU A 376 -12.78 10.79 9.36
CA LEU A 376 -11.92 10.63 10.53
C LEU A 376 -10.97 9.44 10.38
N LYS A 377 -11.12 8.61 9.33
CA LYS A 377 -10.17 7.55 9.04
C LYS A 377 -8.84 8.17 8.63
N VAL A 378 -7.80 7.85 9.39
CA VAL A 378 -6.43 8.16 9.01
C VAL A 378 -5.88 6.91 8.34
N PRO A 379 -5.33 6.99 7.12
CA PRO A 379 -4.74 5.84 6.47
C PRO A 379 -3.61 5.29 7.35
N ASP A 380 -3.78 4.05 7.81
CA ASP A 380 -2.88 3.39 8.74
C ASP A 380 -2.98 1.87 8.52
N TYR A 381 -1.83 1.20 8.45
CA TYR A 381 -1.78 -0.25 8.26
C TYR A 381 -2.37 -1.00 9.47
N GLU A 382 -2.38 -0.42 10.66
CA GLU A 382 -2.87 -1.07 11.88
C GLU A 382 -4.40 -1.19 11.93
N VAL A 383 -5.11 -0.33 11.20
CA VAL A 383 -6.59 -0.26 11.19
C VAL A 383 -7.18 -0.71 9.85
N CYS A 384 -6.35 -1.23 8.95
CA CYS A 384 -6.74 -1.66 7.61
C CYS A 384 -7.66 -2.89 7.67
N GLU A 385 -8.55 -3.03 6.68
CA GLU A 385 -9.43 -4.21 6.57
C GLU A 385 -8.63 -5.52 6.49
N SER A 386 -9.17 -6.58 7.11
CA SER A 386 -8.55 -7.90 7.13
C SER A 386 -8.29 -8.42 5.72
N PRO A 387 -7.04 -8.76 5.37
CA PRO A 387 -6.69 -9.17 4.03
C PRO A 387 -7.20 -10.58 3.70
N VAL A 388 -7.41 -10.87 2.41
CA VAL A 388 -8.03 -12.11 1.92
C VAL A 388 -7.34 -13.39 2.39
N HIS A 389 -6.02 -13.36 2.62
CA HIS A 389 -5.25 -14.53 3.08
C HIS A 389 -5.45 -14.85 4.57
N GLN A 390 -6.05 -13.93 5.35
CA GLN A 390 -6.40 -14.14 6.76
C GLN A 390 -7.87 -14.49 6.93
N ARG A 391 -8.69 -14.29 5.90
CA ARG A 391 -10.10 -14.67 5.93
C ARG A 391 -10.18 -16.19 5.89
N ALA A 392 -11.05 -16.77 6.70
CA ALA A 392 -11.31 -18.20 6.62
C ALA A 392 -11.73 -18.54 5.20
N THR A 393 -11.01 -19.46 4.54
CA THR A 393 -11.47 -20.04 3.28
C THR A 393 -12.84 -20.65 3.58
N PRO A 394 -13.92 -20.27 2.87
CA PRO A 394 -15.17 -20.99 2.99
C PRO A 394 -14.85 -22.46 2.77
N CYS A 395 -15.29 -23.33 3.69
CA CYS A 395 -15.19 -24.77 3.46
C CYS A 395 -15.86 -25.00 2.11
N ALA A 396 -15.10 -25.50 1.13
CA ALA A 396 -15.69 -25.85 -0.15
C ALA A 396 -16.80 -26.86 0.19
N PHE A 397 -18.06 -26.49 -0.09
CA PHE A 397 -19.15 -27.44 -0.01
C PHE A 397 -18.75 -28.60 -0.91
N ASN A 398 -18.37 -29.71 -0.30
CA ASN A 398 -17.80 -30.82 -1.00
C ASN A 398 -19.00 -31.63 -1.48
N ASP A 399 -19.49 -31.34 -2.69
CA ASP A 399 -20.60 -32.07 -3.33
C ASP A 399 -20.33 -33.60 -3.45
N LEU A 400 -19.12 -34.04 -3.09
CA LEU A 400 -18.63 -35.41 -3.13
C LEU A 400 -18.36 -36.01 -1.74
N ASP A 401 -18.73 -35.34 -0.65
CA ASP A 401 -18.72 -35.92 0.70
C ASP A 401 -20.10 -36.54 1.00
N PRO A 402 -20.26 -37.87 0.92
CA PRO A 402 -21.54 -38.54 1.17
C PRO A 402 -21.88 -38.60 2.67
N SER A 403 -21.17 -37.88 3.53
CA SER A 403 -21.42 -37.83 4.98
C SER A 403 -22.10 -36.53 5.45
N ASP A 404 -22.25 -35.54 4.56
CA ASP A 404 -22.87 -34.25 4.87
C ASP A 404 -24.28 -34.08 4.25
N ASP A 405 -24.83 -35.15 3.69
CA ASP A 405 -26.15 -35.17 3.05
C ASP A 405 -27.30 -35.45 4.04
N GLY A 406 -27.18 -35.02 5.31
CA GLY A 406 -28.33 -34.73 6.18
C GLY A 406 -29.40 -35.82 6.39
N TRP A 407 -29.19 -37.06 5.98
CA TRP A 407 -30.10 -38.17 6.24
C TRP A 407 -29.76 -38.77 7.60
N ALA A 408 -30.65 -38.59 8.58
CA ALA A 408 -30.55 -39.29 9.85
C ALA A 408 -30.58 -40.81 9.58
N GLU A 409 -29.50 -41.50 9.94
CA GLU A 409 -29.44 -42.96 9.91
C GLU A 409 -30.45 -43.53 10.92
N ASP A 410 -31.64 -43.89 10.44
CA ASP A 410 -32.51 -44.81 11.17
C ASP A 410 -31.86 -46.19 11.16
N ALA A 411 -31.30 -46.57 12.31
CA ALA A 411 -30.71 -47.88 12.53
C ALA A 411 -31.79 -48.97 12.47
N VAL A 412 -31.87 -49.68 11.34
CA VAL A 412 -32.63 -50.94 11.23
C VAL A 412 -31.65 -52.10 11.06
N PHE A 413 -31.03 -52.51 12.16
CA PHE A 413 -30.44 -53.85 12.26
C PHE A 413 -31.55 -54.83 12.62
N HIS A 414 -32.01 -55.63 11.66
CA HIS A 414 -32.66 -56.91 11.93
C HIS A 414 -31.69 -58.05 11.63
N PRO A 415 -31.43 -58.97 12.59
CA PRO A 415 -30.56 -60.11 12.33
C PRO A 415 -31.27 -61.11 11.41
N ALA A 416 -30.57 -61.60 10.39
CA ALA A 416 -31.05 -62.61 9.47
C ALA A 416 -31.31 -63.94 10.20
N MET A 417 -32.54 -64.44 10.11
CA MET A 417 -32.88 -65.84 10.41
C MET A 417 -32.53 -66.69 9.18
N ASP A 418 -31.72 -67.72 9.40
CA ASP A 418 -31.50 -68.82 8.46
C ASP A 418 -32.83 -69.49 8.06
N TYR A 419 -33.07 -69.70 6.76
CA TYR A 419 -33.77 -70.90 6.29
C TYR A 419 -33.36 -71.25 4.85
N THR A 420 -32.91 -72.49 4.71
CA THR A 420 -32.60 -73.26 3.51
C THR A 420 -33.77 -73.39 2.53
N GLY A 421 -33.53 -73.39 1.22
CA GLY A 421 -34.54 -73.81 0.24
C GLY A 421 -34.11 -73.62 -1.22
N ALA A 422 -34.22 -74.66 -2.03
CA ALA A 422 -33.60 -74.78 -3.35
C ALA A 422 -34.39 -74.16 -4.52
N SER A 423 -33.65 -73.99 -5.63
CA SER A 423 -34.03 -74.20 -7.04
C SER A 423 -35.03 -73.25 -7.72
N ASN A 424 -34.58 -72.51 -8.75
CA ASN A 424 -34.68 -72.94 -10.16
C ASN A 424 -34.16 -71.87 -11.14
N GLU A 425 -33.53 -72.36 -12.21
CA GLU A 425 -33.01 -71.64 -13.38
C GLU A 425 -34.10 -70.90 -14.18
N VAL A 426 -33.76 -69.78 -14.86
CA VAL A 426 -34.14 -69.54 -16.28
C VAL A 426 -33.13 -68.60 -16.99
N ARG A 427 -32.31 -69.22 -17.86
CA ARG A 427 -31.91 -68.90 -19.25
C ARG A 427 -31.78 -67.44 -19.77
N LYS A 428 -30.60 -67.15 -20.35
CA LYS A 428 -30.29 -66.08 -21.33
C LYS A 428 -31.03 -66.26 -22.67
N GLN A 429 -31.36 -65.15 -23.33
CA GLN A 429 -31.42 -65.04 -24.80
C GLN A 429 -30.78 -63.74 -25.30
N ARG A 430 -30.18 -63.84 -26.51
CA ARG A 430 -29.46 -62.85 -27.31
C ARG A 430 -30.40 -62.17 -28.33
N GLU A 431 -29.80 -61.24 -29.09
CA GLU A 431 -30.18 -60.67 -30.41
C GLU A 431 -30.82 -59.27 -30.33
N GLY A 432 -30.51 -58.29 -31.18
CA GLY A 432 -29.80 -58.31 -32.47
C GLY A 432 -29.49 -56.90 -32.99
N ALA A 433 -28.92 -56.85 -34.19
CA ALA A 433 -28.32 -55.70 -34.86
C ALA A 433 -29.28 -54.88 -35.75
N GLY A 434 -28.81 -53.72 -36.22
CA GLY A 434 -29.39 -52.89 -37.31
C GLY A 434 -29.60 -51.43 -36.88
N HIS A 435 -29.37 -50.38 -37.67
CA HIS A 435 -29.13 -50.25 -39.11
C HIS A 435 -28.62 -48.81 -39.39
N GLU A 436 -27.75 -48.64 -40.39
CA GLU A 436 -27.37 -47.36 -41.01
C GLU A 436 -28.47 -46.81 -41.93
N GLY A 437 -28.48 -45.48 -42.14
CA GLY A 437 -29.12 -44.74 -43.24
C GLY A 437 -29.06 -43.22 -42.97
N GLU A 438 -28.20 -42.43 -43.61
CA GLU A 438 -28.22 -41.85 -44.97
C GLU A 438 -29.00 -40.52 -45.15
N GLN A 439 -28.27 -39.53 -45.70
CA GLN A 439 -28.62 -38.48 -46.68
C GLN A 439 -29.16 -37.08 -46.27
N GLY A 440 -28.64 -36.06 -46.99
CA GLY A 440 -29.27 -34.76 -47.34
C GLY A 440 -28.53 -33.51 -46.84
N HIS A 441 -27.47 -33.02 -47.48
CA HIS A 441 -27.41 -32.00 -48.58
C HIS A 441 -28.01 -30.59 -48.33
N ASP A 442 -27.15 -29.60 -48.61
CA ASP A 442 -27.36 -28.22 -49.09
C ASP A 442 -27.84 -27.07 -48.20
N GLY A 443 -27.11 -25.94 -48.30
CA GLY A 443 -27.55 -24.62 -47.87
C GLY A 443 -26.42 -23.58 -47.74
N GLN A 444 -25.95 -23.04 -48.86
CA GLN A 444 -25.07 -21.86 -48.92
C GLN A 444 -25.71 -20.58 -48.31
N ARG A 445 -24.89 -19.79 -47.58
CA ARG A 445 -24.65 -18.31 -47.55
C ARG A 445 -25.79 -17.31 -47.94
N PRO A 446 -25.76 -16.00 -47.56
CA PRO A 446 -24.59 -15.16 -47.19
C PRO A 446 -24.78 -14.09 -46.08
N ASP A 447 -23.66 -13.43 -45.79
CA ASP A 447 -23.48 -12.12 -45.13
C ASP A 447 -24.53 -11.05 -45.48
N VAL A 448 -24.89 -10.22 -44.49
CA VAL A 448 -25.18 -8.79 -44.67
C VAL A 448 -24.84 -7.98 -43.40
N ARG A 449 -23.83 -7.11 -43.57
CA ARG A 449 -23.52 -5.81 -42.91
C ARG A 449 -23.07 -5.74 -41.45
#